data_AF-A0A5Q4GSL4-F1
#
_entry.id   AF-A0A5Q4GSL4-F1
#
_cell.length_a   1.000
_cell.length_b   1.000
_cell.length_c   1.000
_cell.angle_alpha   90.00
_cell.angle_beta   90.00
_cell.angle_gamma   90.00
#
_symmetry.space_group_name_H-M   'P 1'
#
loop_
_entity.id
_entity.type
_entity.pdbx_description
1 polymer ?
#
loop_
_entity_poly.entity_id
_entity_poly.type
_entity_poly.pdbx_seq_one_letter_code
_entity_poly.pdbx_strand_id
1 'polypeptide(L)'
;MTAHHHAMHLQDQVILITGNLADTLGPDRVRVNQMNVGWTLTDNEYQTKLGDGMRPDWPEKLPLYAAPSGSLLMPEDIAEAALYWVSPASRPISGTVFEAEQYPMIGRIPNQESQAT
;
A
#
# COMPACT_ATOMS: atom_id res chain seq x y z
N MET A 1 -2.42 1.83 21.74
CA MET A 1 -3.71 1.34 21.19
C MET A 1 -4.52 2.40 20.43
N THR A 2 -4.29 3.70 20.60
CA THR A 2 -5.08 4.78 19.97
C THR A 2 -4.72 5.11 18.51
N ALA A 3 -3.43 5.08 18.13
CA ALA A 3 -3.01 5.44 16.77
C ALA A 3 -3.49 4.46 15.68
N HIS A 4 -3.46 3.16 15.97
CA HIS A 4 -3.87 2.12 15.02
C HIS A 4 -5.39 2.15 14.75
N HIS A 5 -6.21 2.45 15.77
CA HIS A 5 -7.65 2.60 15.61
C HIS A 5 -8.00 3.81 14.73
N HIS A 6 -7.28 4.93 14.86
CA HIS A 6 -7.55 6.14 14.07
C HIS A 6 -7.16 5.98 12.59
N ALA A 7 -6.03 5.33 12.29
CA ALA A 7 -5.58 5.10 10.92
C ALA A 7 -6.57 4.21 10.11
N MET A 8 -7.13 3.19 10.75
CA MET A 8 -8.13 2.31 10.13
C MET A 8 -9.42 3.07 9.77
N HIS A 9 -9.90 3.96 10.65
CA HIS A 9 -11.10 4.76 10.38
C HIS A 9 -10.93 5.77 9.24
N LEU A 10 -9.70 6.24 8.97
CA LEU A 10 -9.43 7.14 7.85
C LEU A 10 -9.43 6.38 6.53
N GLN A 11 -8.89 5.16 6.50
CA GLN A 11 -8.93 4.32 5.29
C GLN A 11 -10.36 3.99 4.90
N ASP A 12 -11.21 3.62 5.87
CA ASP A 12 -12.63 3.33 5.63
C ASP A 12 -13.38 4.51 4.99
N GLN A 13 -13.04 5.75 5.39
CA GLN A 13 -13.66 6.95 4.81
C GLN A 13 -13.30 7.15 3.34
N VAL A 14 -12.03 6.93 2.95
CA VAL A 14 -11.60 7.08 1.56
C VAL A 14 -12.22 6.00 0.67
N ILE A 15 -12.41 4.78 1.19
CA ILE A 15 -13.10 3.69 0.47
C ILE A 15 -14.53 4.10 0.12
N LEU A 16 -15.27 4.65 1.10
CA LEU A 16 -16.64 5.13 0.89
C LEU A 16 -16.71 6.28 -0.13
N ILE A 17 -15.78 7.25 -0.03
CA ILE A 17 -15.71 8.37 -0.98
C ILE A 17 -15.41 7.87 -2.39
N THR A 18 -14.48 6.92 -2.54
CA THR A 18 -14.11 6.31 -3.83
C THR A 18 -15.31 5.64 -4.49
N GLY A 19 -16.09 4.86 -3.73
CA GLY A 19 -17.31 4.23 -4.23
C GLY A 19 -18.37 5.24 -4.67
N ASN A 20 -18.65 6.26 -3.84
CA ASN A 20 -19.63 7.29 -4.16
C ASN A 20 -19.25 8.10 -5.41
N LEU A 21 -17.98 8.48 -5.55
CA LEU A 21 -17.51 9.20 -6.72
C LEU A 21 -17.51 8.33 -7.99
N ALA A 22 -17.18 7.06 -7.88
CA ALA A 22 -17.23 6.12 -9.00
C ALA A 22 -18.66 5.96 -9.54
N ASP A 23 -19.66 5.85 -8.67
CA ASP A 23 -21.08 5.76 -9.06
C ASP A 23 -21.55 7.07 -9.70
N THR A 24 -21.24 8.21 -9.07
CA THR A 24 -21.68 9.53 -9.53
C THR A 24 -21.08 9.92 -10.88
N LEU A 25 -19.79 9.66 -11.10
CA LEU A 25 -19.04 10.15 -12.26
C LEU A 25 -18.96 9.16 -13.43
N GLY A 26 -19.43 7.92 -13.23
CA GLY A 26 -19.47 6.89 -14.26
C GLY A 26 -20.16 7.31 -15.56
N PRO A 27 -21.35 7.96 -15.52
CA PRO A 27 -22.03 8.48 -16.71
C PRO A 27 -21.19 9.49 -17.52
N ASP A 28 -20.32 10.25 -16.85
CA ASP A 28 -19.40 11.23 -17.46
C ASP A 28 -18.12 10.59 -18.01
N ARG A 29 -18.02 9.24 -17.95
CA ARG A 29 -16.86 8.45 -18.39
C ARG A 29 -15.59 8.73 -17.59
N VAL A 30 -15.73 9.19 -16.35
CA VAL A 30 -14.64 9.34 -15.40
C VAL A 30 -14.60 8.10 -14.50
N ARG A 31 -13.40 7.52 -14.32
CA ARG A 31 -13.18 6.37 -13.44
C ARG A 31 -12.44 6.84 -12.20
N VAL A 32 -12.86 6.34 -11.05
CA VAL A 32 -12.28 6.68 -9.75
C VAL A 32 -11.90 5.38 -9.07
N ASN A 33 -10.63 5.22 -8.76
CA ASN A 33 -10.10 4.06 -8.03
C ASN A 33 -9.12 4.56 -6.98
N GLN A 34 -9.00 3.82 -5.89
CA GLN A 34 -8.06 4.07 -4.80
C GLN A 34 -6.94 3.05 -4.86
N MET A 35 -5.71 3.51 -4.61
CA MET A 35 -4.55 2.63 -4.44
C MET A 35 -3.96 2.86 -3.06
N ASN A 36 -3.92 1.79 -2.27
CA ASN A 36 -3.23 1.74 -0.98
C ASN A 36 -1.82 1.20 -1.23
N VAL A 37 -0.81 2.00 -0.92
CA VAL A 37 0.59 1.68 -1.22
C VAL A 37 1.26 1.11 0.02
N GLY A 38 1.85 -0.07 -0.12
CA GLY A 38 2.65 -0.72 0.91
C GLY A 38 3.99 -0.02 1.16
N TRP A 39 4.80 -0.58 2.04
CA TRP A 39 6.07 0.05 2.42
C TRP A 39 7.03 0.17 1.22
N THR A 40 7.19 1.41 0.75
CA THR A 40 7.92 1.75 -0.47
C THR A 40 9.21 2.50 -0.13
N LEU A 41 10.33 2.05 -0.68
CA LEU A 41 11.65 2.64 -0.47
C LEU A 41 11.81 3.92 -1.30
N THR A 42 11.18 5.01 -0.84
CA THR A 42 11.42 6.35 -1.38
C THR A 42 12.67 6.98 -0.77
N ASP A 43 13.25 7.97 -1.44
CA ASP A 43 14.39 8.73 -0.89
C ASP A 43 14.09 9.29 0.51
N ASN A 44 12.90 9.84 0.69
CA ASN A 44 12.49 10.39 1.99
C ASN A 44 12.32 9.31 3.06
N GLU A 45 11.75 8.16 2.70
CA GLU A 45 11.63 7.02 3.62
C GLU A 45 13.01 6.50 4.05
N TYR A 46 13.95 6.41 3.09
CA TYR A 46 15.34 6.07 3.38
C TYR A 46 15.97 7.02 4.40
N GLN A 47 15.90 8.33 4.15
CA GLN A 47 16.43 9.32 5.09
C GLN A 47 15.71 9.30 6.45
N THR A 48 14.40 9.06 6.46
CA THR A 48 13.59 8.97 7.68
C THR A 48 14.06 7.80 8.54
N LYS A 49 14.26 6.61 7.95
CA LYS A 49 14.72 5.43 8.69
C LYS A 49 16.16 5.55 9.17
N LEU A 50 17.02 6.25 8.43
CA LEU A 50 18.35 6.63 8.94
C LEU A 50 18.24 7.57 10.15
N GLY A 51 17.34 8.56 10.10
CA GLY A 51 17.03 9.44 11.22
C GLY A 51 16.48 8.71 12.45
N ASP A 52 15.70 7.64 12.22
CA ASP A 52 15.18 6.72 13.25
C ASP A 52 16.28 5.79 13.83
N GLY A 53 17.52 5.87 13.33
CA GLY A 53 18.68 5.12 13.83
C GLY A 53 18.95 3.79 13.12
N MET A 54 18.29 3.52 12.00
CA MET A 54 18.64 2.36 11.17
C MET A 54 19.99 2.56 10.48
N ARG A 55 20.68 1.46 10.17
CA ARG A 55 21.99 1.47 9.50
C ARG A 55 21.84 1.85 8.02
N PRO A 56 22.90 2.35 7.34
CA PRO A 56 22.84 2.68 5.92
C PRO A 56 22.37 1.55 4.99
N ASP A 57 22.65 0.29 5.38
CA ASP A 57 22.28 -0.95 4.70
C ASP A 57 20.97 -1.57 5.22
N TRP A 58 20.10 -0.75 5.84
CA TRP A 58 18.85 -1.26 6.41
C TRP A 58 17.89 -1.88 5.40
N PRO A 59 17.73 -1.37 4.16
CA PRO A 59 16.78 -1.96 3.21
C PRO A 59 17.14 -3.41 2.85
N GLU A 60 18.44 -3.73 2.78
CA GLU A 60 18.93 -5.07 2.44
C GLU A 60 18.89 -6.04 3.63
N LYS A 61 18.61 -5.53 4.84
CA LYS A 61 18.67 -6.28 6.10
C LYS A 61 17.27 -6.52 6.69
N LEU A 62 16.22 -6.22 5.95
CA LEU A 62 14.86 -6.42 6.43
C LEU A 62 14.55 -7.90 6.62
N PRO A 63 13.90 -8.28 7.73
CA PRO A 63 13.46 -9.65 7.91
C PRO A 63 12.31 -9.98 6.95
N LEU A 64 12.20 -11.25 6.56
CA LEU A 64 11.15 -11.71 5.63
C LEU A 64 9.73 -11.45 6.15
N TYR A 65 9.53 -11.43 7.47
CA TYR A 65 8.23 -11.06 8.01
C TYR A 65 7.88 -9.59 7.70
N ALA A 66 8.84 -8.68 7.51
CA ALA A 66 8.58 -7.29 7.17
C ALA A 66 8.46 -7.10 5.65
N ALA A 67 9.32 -7.77 4.89
CA ALA A 67 9.35 -7.75 3.43
C ALA A 67 9.34 -9.19 2.87
N PRO A 68 8.17 -9.81 2.66
CA PRO A 68 8.07 -11.23 2.28
C PRO A 68 8.73 -11.59 0.96
N SER A 69 8.82 -10.65 0.02
CA SER A 69 9.56 -10.85 -1.24
C SER A 69 11.08 -10.79 -1.08
N GLY A 70 11.58 -10.39 0.09
CA GLY A 70 13.00 -10.13 0.35
C GLY A 70 13.45 -8.70 0.04
N SER A 71 12.57 -7.86 -0.51
CA SER A 71 12.84 -6.44 -0.76
C SER A 71 11.60 -5.59 -0.49
N LEU A 72 11.79 -4.28 -0.25
CA LEU A 72 10.68 -3.33 -0.26
C LEU A 72 10.15 -3.11 -1.67
N LEU A 73 8.96 -2.51 -1.76
CA LEU A 73 8.46 -1.97 -3.02
C LEU A 73 9.34 -0.78 -3.42
N MET A 74 9.60 -0.65 -4.71
CA MET A 74 10.25 0.52 -5.28
C MET A 74 9.20 1.49 -5.82
N PRO A 75 9.49 2.81 -5.88
CA PRO A 75 8.58 3.78 -6.49
C PRO A 75 8.15 3.40 -7.91
N GLU A 76 9.03 2.75 -8.67
CA GLU A 76 8.77 2.24 -10.02
C GLU A 76 7.70 1.15 -10.03
N ASP A 77 7.68 0.24 -9.04
CA ASP A 77 6.66 -0.81 -8.93
C ASP A 77 5.26 -0.18 -8.75
N ILE A 78 5.19 0.89 -7.94
CA ILE A 78 3.95 1.64 -7.69
C ILE A 78 3.52 2.41 -8.95
N ALA A 79 4.48 3.00 -9.68
CA ALA A 79 4.21 3.72 -10.92
C ALA A 79 3.65 2.77 -11.99
N GLU A 80 4.23 1.59 -12.16
CA GLU A 80 3.74 0.57 -13.09
C GLU A 80 2.32 0.10 -12.73
N ALA A 81 2.05 -0.12 -11.44
CA ALA A 81 0.70 -0.43 -10.97
C ALA A 81 -0.30 0.70 -11.26
N ALA A 82 0.11 1.96 -11.08
CA ALA A 82 -0.72 3.12 -11.40
C ALA A 82 -1.02 3.23 -12.91
N LEU A 83 -0.05 2.88 -13.77
CA LEU A 83 -0.22 2.90 -15.23
C LEU A 83 -1.40 2.03 -15.68
N TYR A 84 -1.58 0.85 -15.10
CA TYR A 84 -2.74 0.00 -15.38
C TYR A 84 -4.07 0.76 -15.17
N TRP A 85 -4.21 1.44 -14.03
CA TRP A 85 -5.43 2.15 -13.65
C TRP A 85 -5.73 3.38 -14.49
N VAL A 86 -4.72 4.13 -14.94
CA VAL A 86 -4.92 5.28 -15.84
C VAL A 86 -5.08 4.87 -17.31
N SER A 87 -4.54 3.71 -17.69
CA SER A 87 -4.59 3.22 -19.07
C SER A 87 -5.99 2.74 -19.50
N PRO A 88 -6.21 2.49 -20.80
CA PRO A 88 -7.40 1.79 -21.27
C PRO A 88 -7.53 0.34 -20.76
N ALA A 89 -6.45 -0.29 -20.31
CA ALA A 89 -6.44 -1.71 -19.93
C ALA A 89 -7.33 -2.00 -18.70
N SER A 90 -7.52 -1.02 -17.82
CA SER A 90 -8.43 -1.13 -16.67
C SER A 90 -9.89 -0.84 -17.00
N ARG A 91 -10.25 -0.47 -18.24
CA ARG A 91 -11.65 -0.19 -18.58
C ARG A 91 -12.48 -1.48 -18.57
N PRO A 92 -13.74 -1.43 -18.10
CA PRO A 92 -14.48 -0.27 -17.59
C PRO A 92 -14.42 -0.10 -16.06
N ILE A 93 -13.43 -0.66 -15.38
CA ILE A 93 -13.39 -0.80 -13.91
C ILE A 93 -13.27 0.55 -13.19
N SER A 94 -14.16 0.78 -12.22
CA SER A 94 -14.21 1.96 -11.34
C SER A 94 -14.69 1.55 -9.94
N GLY A 95 -14.41 2.35 -8.92
CA GLY A 95 -14.78 2.12 -7.52
C GLY A 95 -13.90 1.10 -6.80
N THR A 96 -12.76 0.73 -7.36
CA THR A 96 -11.88 -0.30 -6.79
C THR A 96 -10.96 0.27 -5.73
N VAL A 97 -10.71 -0.52 -4.69
CA VAL A 97 -9.60 -0.34 -3.75
C VAL A 97 -8.54 -1.37 -4.09
N PHE A 98 -7.38 -0.90 -4.55
CA PHE A 98 -6.25 -1.75 -4.91
C PHE A 98 -5.18 -1.68 -3.82
N GLU A 99 -4.86 -2.82 -3.21
CA GLU A 99 -3.78 -2.95 -2.24
C GLU A 99 -2.48 -3.30 -2.97
N ALA A 100 -1.62 -2.31 -3.17
CA ALA A 100 -0.25 -2.48 -3.68
C ALA A 100 0.69 -2.82 -2.52
N GLU A 101 0.49 -4.00 -1.91
CA GLU A 101 1.25 -4.48 -0.77
C GLU A 101 1.58 -5.98 -0.93
N GLN A 102 2.66 -6.42 -0.31
CA GLN A 102 3.19 -7.78 -0.39
C GLN A 102 2.45 -8.77 0.54
N TYR A 103 1.56 -8.26 1.38
CA TYR A 103 0.76 -9.03 2.34
C TYR A 103 -0.60 -8.36 2.54
N PRO A 104 -1.63 -9.10 2.96
CA PRO A 104 -2.94 -8.50 3.21
C PRO A 104 -2.86 -7.54 4.40
N MET A 105 -3.44 -6.34 4.27
CA MET A 105 -3.53 -5.38 5.37
C MET A 105 -4.54 -5.83 6.45
N ILE A 106 -5.59 -6.55 6.03
CA ILE A 106 -6.61 -7.12 6.92
C ILE A 106 -6.43 -8.63 6.97
N GLY A 107 -6.48 -9.19 8.17
CA GLY A 107 -6.34 -10.64 8.36
C GLY A 107 -4.91 -11.15 8.19
N ARG A 108 -3.91 -10.25 8.19
CA ARG A 108 -2.50 -10.65 8.30
C ARG A 108 -2.31 -11.47 9.56
N ILE A 109 -1.87 -12.70 9.39
CA ILE A 109 -1.33 -13.50 10.48
C ILE A 109 0.18 -13.25 10.45
N PRO A 110 0.75 -12.50 11.41
CA PRO A 110 2.20 -12.39 11.50
C PRO A 110 2.76 -13.81 11.57
N ASN A 111 3.73 -14.15 10.71
CA ASN A 111 4.39 -15.45 10.77
C ASN A 111 4.83 -15.70 12.21
N GLN A 112 4.27 -16.73 12.85
CA GLN A 112 4.76 -17.25 14.10
C GLN A 112 6.09 -17.96 13.82
N GLU A 113 7.18 -17.20 13.75
CA GLU A 113 8.51 -17.78 13.78
C GLU A 113 9.16 -17.50 15.15
N SER A 114 9.04 -18.52 15.99
CA SER A 114 9.84 -18.87 17.17
C SER A 114 9.88 -17.93 18.38
N GLN A 115 8.95 -18.15 19.31
CA GLN A 115 9.33 -18.46 20.71
C GLN A 115 9.96 -19.87 20.78
N ALA A 116 11.03 -20.10 20.02
CA ALA A 116 11.75 -21.36 19.99
C ALA A 116 13.18 -21.09 19.50
N THR A 117 14.03 -20.45 20.30
CA THR A 117 15.00 -21.11 21.19
C THR A 117 15.63 -20.06 22.10
#